data_AF-A0A7Y7QK05-F1
#
_entry.id   AF-A0A7Y7QK05-F1
#
_cell.length_a   1.000
_cell.length_b   1.000
_cell.length_c   1.000
_cell.angle_alpha   90.00
_cell.angle_beta   90.00
_cell.angle_gamma   90.00
#
_symmetry.space_group_name_H-M   'P 1'
#
loop_
_entity.id
_entity.type
_entity.pdbx_description
1 polymer ?
#
loop_
_entity_poly.entity_id
_entity_poly.type
_entity_poly.pdbx_seq_one_letter_code
_entity_poly.pdbx_strand_id
1 'polypeptide(L)'
;MWEKSNVNFYNKIILKIAIFLIGFGSFLGYVDAATIESKSTGGNWSSPITWVGGVVPGINDKAIVNGNIVFGTHITVGEMTINNNGSVKKISSNSKYNFNILGKTINNGTIGGITDGYSENVRFNFQNGLENNGYIFGAKEIYIKGELKNNGNIDQHIYLLGDTIINGTFYHGKVIVLNGYTLNIPKDSYIYGISGTGNIYSSTSNNGNNEKIYIDRVGGKINTNFEYLSISEIINSINGRNIIVV
;
A
#
# COMPACT_ATOMS: atom_id res chain seq x y z
N MET A 1 59.95 -35.77 25.14
CA MET A 1 58.99 -35.11 26.06
C MET A 1 58.65 -33.66 25.67
N TRP A 2 59.09 -33.16 24.50
CA TRP A 2 58.94 -31.76 24.07
C TRP A 2 57.68 -31.45 23.24
N GLU A 3 56.96 -32.46 22.74
CA GLU A 3 55.79 -32.24 21.84
C GLU A 3 54.49 -31.88 22.58
N LYS A 4 54.30 -32.36 23.82
CA LYS A 4 53.03 -32.15 24.56
C LYS A 4 52.81 -30.70 25.01
N SER A 5 53.87 -29.90 25.19
CA SER A 5 53.72 -28.49 25.62
C SER A 5 53.21 -27.57 24.50
N ASN A 6 53.58 -27.86 23.26
CA ASN A 6 53.25 -27.00 22.11
C ASN A 6 51.78 -27.14 21.69
N VAL A 7 51.21 -28.35 21.74
CA VAL A 7 49.79 -28.60 21.42
C VAL A 7 48.86 -27.79 22.35
N ASN A 8 49.20 -27.69 23.63
CA ASN A 8 48.43 -26.90 24.59
C ASN A 8 48.48 -25.38 24.35
N PHE A 9 49.56 -24.89 23.75
CA PHE A 9 49.71 -23.47 23.41
C PHE A 9 48.85 -23.10 22.20
N TYR A 10 48.90 -23.89 21.13
CA TYR A 10 48.08 -23.67 19.93
C TYR A 10 46.58 -23.78 20.23
N ASN A 11 46.15 -24.77 21.02
CA ASN A 11 44.74 -24.92 21.40
C ASN A 11 44.20 -23.72 22.18
N LYS A 12 45.02 -23.10 23.04
CA LYS A 12 44.63 -21.87 23.77
C LYS A 12 44.53 -20.66 22.85
N ILE A 13 45.37 -20.55 21.83
CA ILE A 13 45.29 -19.48 20.82
C ILE A 13 44.04 -19.65 19.95
N ILE A 14 43.80 -20.86 19.44
CA ILE A 14 42.63 -21.17 18.62
C ILE A 14 41.33 -20.90 19.39
N LEU A 15 41.26 -21.32 20.67
CA LEU A 15 40.08 -21.07 21.50
C LEU A 15 39.83 -19.58 21.74
N LYS A 16 40.88 -18.78 21.96
CA LYS A 16 40.74 -17.32 22.11
C LYS A 16 40.28 -16.64 20.82
N ILE A 17 40.81 -17.06 19.67
CA ILE A 17 40.37 -16.57 18.36
C ILE A 17 38.91 -16.96 18.10
N ALA A 18 38.52 -18.19 18.41
CA ALA A 18 37.14 -18.65 18.27
C ALA A 18 36.16 -17.85 19.15
N ILE A 19 36.52 -17.59 20.41
CA ILE A 19 35.71 -16.76 21.32
C ILE A 19 35.61 -15.32 20.80
N PHE A 20 36.71 -14.75 20.29
CA PHE A 20 36.70 -13.41 19.70
C PHE A 20 35.81 -13.34 18.45
N LEU A 21 35.87 -14.33 17.56
CA LEU A 21 35.03 -14.37 16.36
C LEU A 21 33.55 -14.58 16.67
N ILE A 22 33.21 -15.39 17.68
CA ILE A 22 31.82 -15.57 18.13
C ILE A 22 31.30 -14.27 18.77
N GLY A 23 32.09 -13.62 19.62
CA GLY A 23 31.72 -12.35 20.25
C GLY A 23 31.63 -11.17 19.26
N PHE A 24 32.50 -11.13 18.24
CA PHE A 24 32.48 -10.11 17.21
C PHE A 24 31.34 -10.35 16.19
N GLY A 25 31.03 -11.61 15.87
CA GLY A 25 29.90 -11.98 15.03
C GLY A 25 28.54 -11.62 15.64
N SER A 26 28.42 -11.65 16.97
CA SER A 26 27.20 -11.20 17.68
C SER A 26 27.01 -9.69 17.73
N PHE A 27 28.01 -8.90 17.29
CA PHE A 27 27.95 -7.43 17.19
C PHE A 27 27.53 -6.94 15.80
N LEU A 28 27.09 -7.85 14.92
CA LEU A 28 26.29 -7.49 13.74
C LEU A 28 24.92 -7.02 14.24
N GLY A 29 24.91 -5.81 14.79
CA GLY A 29 23.77 -5.20 15.43
C GLY A 29 22.59 -5.17 14.47
N TYR A 30 21.42 -5.49 15.01
CA TYR A 30 20.16 -5.04 14.46
C TYR A 30 20.28 -3.54 14.24
N VAL A 31 20.40 -3.10 12.99
CA VAL A 31 20.20 -1.69 12.65
C VAL A 31 18.71 -1.50 12.80
N ASP A 32 18.30 -0.98 13.96
CA ASP A 32 16.91 -0.59 14.17
C ASP A 32 16.51 0.41 13.09
N ALA A 33 15.30 0.23 12.56
CA ALA A 33 14.72 1.13 11.58
C ALA A 33 14.76 2.57 12.09
N ALA A 34 15.55 3.43 11.44
CA ALA A 34 15.64 4.82 11.87
C ALA A 34 14.36 5.56 11.48
N THR A 35 13.86 6.41 12.39
CA THR A 35 12.81 7.37 12.02
C THR A 35 13.48 8.65 11.54
N ILE A 36 13.27 8.98 10.28
CA ILE A 36 13.89 10.12 9.61
C ILE A 36 12.79 11.08 9.17
N GLU A 37 12.88 12.31 9.67
CA GLU A 37 11.89 13.35 9.39
C GLU A 37 12.37 14.29 8.28
N SER A 38 11.46 14.71 7.41
CA SER A 38 11.73 15.82 6.52
C SER A 38 11.64 17.14 7.27
N LYS A 39 12.35 18.14 6.79
CA LYS A 39 12.12 19.53 7.19
C LYS A 39 10.77 20.01 6.66
N SER A 40 10.17 20.99 7.33
CA SER A 40 8.92 21.65 6.89
C SER A 40 9.08 22.38 5.55
N THR A 41 10.29 22.86 5.25
CA THR A 41 10.61 23.48 3.95
C THR A 41 10.54 22.50 2.77
N GLY A 42 10.63 21.19 3.04
CA GLY A 42 10.63 20.15 2.00
C GLY A 42 11.88 20.15 1.11
N GLY A 43 11.71 19.76 -0.15
CA GLY A 43 12.77 19.71 -1.16
C GLY A 43 12.80 18.38 -1.93
N ASN A 44 13.94 18.04 -2.52
CA ASN A 44 14.08 16.80 -3.27
C ASN A 44 14.33 15.62 -2.32
N TRP A 45 13.59 14.52 -2.48
CA TRP A 45 13.74 13.29 -1.70
C TRP A 45 15.21 12.85 -1.58
N SER A 46 15.97 12.88 -2.69
CA SER A 46 17.36 12.42 -2.71
C SER A 46 18.36 13.42 -2.12
N SER A 47 17.92 14.59 -1.67
CA SER A 47 18.79 15.61 -1.08
C SER A 47 18.89 15.42 0.44
N PRO A 48 20.10 15.21 1.00
CA PRO A 48 20.33 15.26 2.44
C PRO A 48 19.73 16.50 3.13
N ILE A 49 19.73 17.65 2.45
CA ILE A 49 19.25 18.92 3.02
C ILE A 49 17.74 18.89 3.30
N THR A 50 16.96 18.06 2.61
CA THR A 50 15.52 17.89 2.83
C THR A 50 15.21 17.20 4.16
N TRP A 51 16.15 16.44 4.70
CA TRP A 51 15.95 15.61 5.88
C TRP A 51 16.64 16.21 7.11
N VAL A 52 15.99 16.05 8.27
CA VAL A 52 16.58 16.40 9.57
C VAL A 52 17.77 15.48 9.81
N GLY A 53 18.90 16.05 10.23
CA GLY A 53 20.14 15.29 10.42
C GLY A 53 20.89 14.94 9.13
N GLY A 54 20.40 15.31 7.94
CA GLY A 54 21.13 15.12 6.70
C GLY A 54 21.12 13.68 6.16
N VAL A 55 20.24 12.82 6.67
CA VAL A 55 20.16 11.41 6.27
C VAL A 55 18.94 11.21 5.39
N VAL A 56 19.11 10.63 4.20
CA VAL A 56 17.99 10.29 3.29
C VAL A 56 17.42 8.92 3.70
N PRO A 57 16.09 8.78 3.91
CA PRO A 57 15.49 7.51 4.26
C PRO A 57 15.67 6.47 3.15
N GLY A 58 16.09 5.28 3.56
CA GLY A 58 16.23 4.10 2.73
C GLY A 58 15.20 3.01 3.04
N ILE A 59 15.50 1.82 2.55
CA ILE A 59 14.60 0.65 2.57
C ILE A 59 14.24 0.15 3.97
N ASN A 60 15.09 0.41 4.97
CA ASN A 60 14.90 -0.03 6.34
C ASN A 60 14.38 1.09 7.26
N ASP A 61 14.19 2.30 6.73
CA ASP A 61 13.85 3.47 7.54
C ASP A 61 12.37 3.79 7.50
N LYS A 62 11.91 4.52 8.52
CA LYS A 62 10.60 5.19 8.54
C LYS A 62 10.76 6.65 8.16
N ALA A 63 10.16 7.04 7.03
CA ALA A 63 10.11 8.44 6.63
C ALA A 63 8.88 9.15 7.23
N ILE A 64 9.10 10.29 7.89
CA ILE A 64 8.03 11.22 8.28
C ILE A 64 8.12 12.46 7.40
N VAL A 65 7.08 12.73 6.62
CA VAL A 65 7.03 13.85 5.67
C VAL A 65 6.25 15.01 6.27
N ASN A 66 6.98 16.08 6.61
CA ASN A 66 6.46 17.30 7.21
C ASN A 66 6.31 18.47 6.22
N GLY A 67 6.99 18.40 5.07
CA GLY A 67 7.02 19.46 4.06
C GLY A 67 6.73 18.96 2.65
N ASN A 68 6.89 19.84 1.67
CA ASN A 68 6.67 19.51 0.25
C ASN A 68 7.88 18.79 -0.33
N ILE A 69 7.80 17.48 -0.47
CA ILE A 69 8.85 16.65 -1.05
C ILE A 69 8.53 16.35 -2.51
N VAL A 70 9.55 16.51 -3.36
CA VAL A 70 9.51 16.05 -4.74
C VAL A 70 10.52 14.94 -5.00
N PHE A 71 10.24 14.04 -5.93
CA PHE A 71 11.18 12.99 -6.33
C PHE A 71 11.29 12.88 -7.85
N GLY A 72 12.51 12.61 -8.32
CA GLY A 72 12.87 12.50 -9.74
C GLY A 72 13.59 11.21 -10.10
N THR A 73 13.42 10.17 -9.29
CA THR A 73 14.03 8.85 -9.48
C THR A 73 13.13 7.79 -8.85
N HIS A 74 13.47 6.52 -9.00
CA HIS A 74 12.81 5.44 -8.28
C HIS A 74 13.14 5.51 -6.79
N ILE A 75 12.12 5.44 -5.94
CA ILE A 75 12.27 5.48 -4.49
C ILE A 75 11.79 4.15 -3.90
N THR A 76 12.53 3.65 -2.91
CA THR A 76 12.09 2.57 -2.04
C THR A 76 12.38 2.96 -0.60
N VAL A 77 11.37 2.89 0.26
CA VAL A 77 11.46 3.22 1.69
C VAL A 77 10.76 2.14 2.51
N GLY A 78 11.20 1.97 3.76
CA GLY A 78 10.59 1.05 4.72
C GLY A 78 9.17 1.45 5.04
N GLU A 79 8.98 2.41 5.94
CA GLU A 79 7.66 2.93 6.32
C GLU A 79 7.49 4.39 5.92
N MET A 80 6.24 4.84 5.80
CA MET A 80 5.96 6.24 5.52
C MET A 80 4.78 6.77 6.33
N THR A 81 4.99 7.95 6.91
CA THR A 81 3.92 8.79 7.44
C THR A 81 4.00 10.16 6.79
N ILE A 82 2.90 10.62 6.17
CA ILE A 82 2.78 11.96 5.62
C ILE A 82 1.84 12.75 6.53
N ASN A 83 2.35 13.83 7.12
CA ASN A 83 1.56 14.71 7.99
C ASN A 83 0.68 15.65 7.15
N ASN A 84 -0.31 16.30 7.77
CA ASN A 84 -1.34 17.09 7.07
C ASN A 84 -0.76 18.14 6.10
N ASN A 85 0.36 18.76 6.45
CA ASN A 85 1.04 19.78 5.62
C ASN A 85 2.12 19.19 4.69
N GLY A 86 2.39 17.89 4.81
CA GLY A 86 3.37 17.18 4.02
C GLY A 86 2.82 16.79 2.65
N SER A 87 3.70 16.76 1.66
CA SER A 87 3.37 16.15 0.37
C SER A 87 4.54 15.39 -0.23
N VAL A 88 4.22 14.32 -0.98
CA VAL A 88 5.19 13.57 -1.78
C VAL A 88 4.70 13.56 -3.22
N LYS A 89 5.44 14.24 -4.10
CA LYS A 89 5.05 14.42 -5.50
C LYS A 89 6.18 14.08 -6.46
N LYS A 90 5.83 13.52 -7.61
CA LYS A 90 6.81 13.36 -8.68
C LYS A 90 7.20 14.74 -9.26
N ILE A 91 8.47 14.97 -9.58
CA ILE A 91 8.91 16.16 -10.33
C ILE A 91 8.32 16.20 -11.75
N SER A 92 8.13 17.41 -12.29
CA SER A 92 7.69 17.61 -13.67
C SER A 92 8.68 17.00 -14.67
N SER A 93 8.32 15.85 -15.25
CA SER A 93 9.13 15.12 -16.24
C SER A 93 8.29 14.05 -16.96
N ASN A 94 8.73 13.63 -18.14
CA ASN A 94 8.11 12.53 -18.89
C ASN A 94 8.63 11.14 -18.46
N SER A 95 9.60 11.10 -17.55
CA SER A 95 10.19 9.85 -17.05
C SER A 95 9.20 9.09 -16.16
N LYS A 96 9.20 7.77 -16.27
CA LYS A 96 8.39 6.89 -15.43
C LYS A 96 9.11 6.57 -14.14
N TYR A 97 8.49 6.85 -13.00
CA TYR A 97 9.05 6.53 -11.69
C TYR A 97 8.13 5.64 -10.87
N ASN A 98 8.75 4.81 -10.04
CA ASN A 98 8.07 3.98 -9.06
C ASN A 98 8.42 4.50 -7.68
N PHE A 99 7.42 4.59 -6.83
CA PHE A 99 7.59 4.88 -5.42
C PHE A 99 7.09 3.67 -4.62
N ASN A 100 8.03 2.95 -4.01
CA ASN A 100 7.74 1.72 -3.26
C ASN A 100 7.82 1.99 -1.76
N ILE A 101 6.76 1.62 -1.03
CA ILE A 101 6.75 1.62 0.43
C ILE A 101 6.53 0.17 0.87
N LEU A 102 7.53 -0.38 1.56
CA LEU A 102 7.55 -1.81 1.91
C LEU A 102 6.70 -2.13 3.15
N GLY A 103 6.68 -1.21 4.09
CA GLY A 103 5.97 -1.25 5.35
C GLY A 103 4.66 -0.47 5.30
N LYS A 104 4.10 -0.22 6.48
CA LYS A 104 2.81 0.47 6.62
C LYS A 104 2.92 1.93 6.14
N THR A 105 1.90 2.39 5.43
CA THR A 105 1.77 3.79 5.02
C THR A 105 0.61 4.47 5.71
N ILE A 106 0.84 5.67 6.26
CA ILE A 106 -0.20 6.57 6.76
C ILE A 106 -0.11 7.88 5.97
N ASN A 107 -1.14 8.21 5.19
CA ASN A 107 -1.22 9.45 4.44
C ASN A 107 -2.26 10.38 5.05
N ASN A 108 -1.84 11.42 5.78
CA ASN A 108 -2.72 12.51 6.22
C ASN A 108 -2.58 13.77 5.36
N GLY A 109 -1.59 13.81 4.46
CA GLY A 109 -1.31 14.94 3.58
C GLY A 109 -1.65 14.63 2.13
N THR A 110 -0.68 14.82 1.24
CA THR A 110 -0.88 14.65 -0.20
C THR A 110 0.15 13.73 -0.84
N ILE A 111 -0.31 12.70 -1.55
CA ILE A 111 0.50 11.86 -2.44
C ILE A 111 0.09 12.17 -3.87
N GLY A 112 1.04 12.34 -4.79
CA GLY A 112 0.62 12.34 -6.19
C GLY A 112 1.67 12.53 -7.26
N GLY A 113 1.16 12.65 -8.47
CA GLY A 113 1.92 13.11 -9.64
C GLY A 113 1.76 14.61 -9.87
N ILE A 114 2.09 15.01 -11.09
CA ILE A 114 1.94 16.40 -11.55
C ILE A 114 0.51 16.58 -12.07
N THR A 115 -0.09 17.73 -11.77
CA THR A 115 -1.45 18.10 -12.20
C THR A 115 -1.53 18.49 -13.69
N ASP A 116 -0.38 18.65 -14.36
CA ASP A 116 -0.25 19.29 -15.68
C ASP A 116 -0.42 18.32 -16.86
N GLY A 117 -1.28 17.29 -16.71
CA GLY A 117 -1.58 16.32 -17.78
C GLY A 117 -0.60 15.15 -17.92
N TYR A 118 0.44 15.05 -17.08
CA TYR A 118 1.43 13.96 -17.07
C TYR A 118 1.27 12.98 -15.90
N SER A 119 0.06 12.84 -15.38
CA SER A 119 -0.28 11.90 -14.30
C SER A 119 0.01 10.43 -14.65
N GLU A 120 0.30 10.12 -15.92
CA GLU A 120 0.52 8.76 -16.43
C GLU A 120 1.91 8.17 -16.15
N ASN A 121 2.80 8.87 -15.43
CA ASN A 121 4.20 8.46 -15.31
C ASN A 121 4.68 8.19 -13.88
N VAL A 122 3.76 8.01 -12.92
CA VAL A 122 4.12 7.58 -11.56
C VAL A 122 3.29 6.40 -11.09
N ARG A 123 3.95 5.43 -10.47
CA ARG A 123 3.31 4.32 -9.77
C ARG A 123 3.62 4.39 -8.30
N PHE A 124 2.60 4.20 -7.47
CA PHE A 124 2.76 4.03 -6.02
C PHE A 124 2.49 2.58 -5.64
N ASN A 125 3.43 1.96 -4.93
CA ASN A 125 3.32 0.57 -4.49
C ASN A 125 3.34 0.54 -2.95
N PHE A 126 2.20 0.21 -2.34
CA PHE A 126 2.03 0.08 -0.90
C PHE A 126 1.98 -1.41 -0.53
N GLN A 127 3.07 -1.96 0.01
CA GLN A 127 3.23 -3.41 0.16
C GLN A 127 2.67 -3.99 1.45
N ASN A 128 2.47 -3.16 2.48
CA ASN A 128 1.97 -3.59 3.79
C ASN A 128 0.87 -2.64 4.31
N GLY A 129 -0.05 -2.31 3.41
CA GLY A 129 -1.24 -1.51 3.70
C GLY A 129 -1.06 0.00 3.56
N LEU A 130 -2.20 0.66 3.42
CA LEU A 130 -2.36 2.10 3.28
C LEU A 130 -3.54 2.57 4.12
N GLU A 131 -3.27 3.45 5.09
CA GLU A 131 -4.28 4.27 5.74
C GLU A 131 -4.26 5.67 5.11
N ASN A 132 -5.23 5.95 4.24
CA ASN A 132 -5.36 7.22 3.56
C ASN A 132 -6.43 8.10 4.24
N ASN A 133 -5.99 9.16 4.91
CA ASN A 133 -6.81 10.25 5.46
C ASN A 133 -6.67 11.55 4.64
N GLY A 134 -5.78 11.57 3.65
CA GLY A 134 -5.43 12.75 2.84
C GLY A 134 -5.94 12.66 1.40
N TYR A 135 -5.15 13.20 0.47
CA TYR A 135 -5.46 13.17 -0.96
C TYR A 135 -4.40 12.39 -1.75
N ILE A 136 -4.83 11.47 -2.61
CA ILE A 136 -3.99 10.78 -3.59
C ILE A 136 -4.50 11.10 -5.00
N PHE A 137 -3.64 11.66 -5.84
CA PHE A 137 -4.01 12.07 -7.20
C PHE A 137 -2.83 11.96 -8.17
N GLY A 138 -3.10 12.10 -9.46
CA GLY A 138 -2.07 12.18 -10.50
C GLY A 138 -1.16 10.96 -10.63
N ALA A 139 -1.54 9.81 -10.08
CA ALA A 139 -0.82 8.55 -10.24
C ALA A 139 -1.37 7.76 -11.42
N LYS A 140 -0.50 7.10 -12.17
CA LYS A 140 -0.94 6.19 -13.24
C LYS A 140 -1.66 4.99 -12.66
N GLU A 141 -1.00 4.36 -11.70
CA GLU A 141 -1.41 3.12 -11.07
C GLU A 141 -1.04 3.19 -9.59
N ILE A 142 -1.97 2.78 -8.73
CA ILE A 142 -1.74 2.58 -7.31
C ILE A 142 -1.88 1.09 -7.02
N TYR A 143 -0.82 0.46 -6.55
CA TYR A 143 -0.82 -0.93 -6.13
C TYR A 143 -0.85 -1.01 -4.62
N ILE A 144 -1.78 -1.79 -4.07
CA ILE A 144 -1.91 -1.99 -2.63
C ILE A 144 -1.95 -3.48 -2.32
N LYS A 145 -1.12 -3.89 -1.37
CA LYS A 145 -1.13 -5.20 -0.72
C LYS A 145 -1.33 -4.99 0.78
N GLY A 146 -2.15 -5.82 1.42
CA GLY A 146 -2.48 -5.70 2.84
C GLY A 146 -3.79 -4.94 3.06
N GLU A 147 -3.91 -4.14 4.12
CA GLU A 147 -5.14 -3.39 4.42
C GLU A 147 -5.15 -2.01 3.73
N LEU A 148 -6.22 -1.69 3.02
CA LEU A 148 -6.56 -0.33 2.59
C LEU A 148 -7.64 0.24 3.51
N LYS A 149 -7.28 1.25 4.31
CA LYS A 149 -8.21 2.08 5.07
C LYS A 149 -8.33 3.47 4.43
N ASN A 150 -9.40 3.74 3.69
CA ASN A 150 -9.58 5.00 2.98
C ASN A 150 -10.65 5.91 3.63
N ASN A 151 -10.20 6.92 4.37
CA ASN A 151 -11.02 8.01 4.89
C ASN A 151 -10.88 9.31 4.05
N GLY A 152 -9.89 9.36 3.17
CA GLY A 152 -9.58 10.49 2.30
C GLY A 152 -10.04 10.31 0.85
N ASN A 153 -9.45 11.10 -0.03
CA ASN A 153 -9.73 11.08 -1.47
C ASN A 153 -8.66 10.30 -2.22
N ILE A 154 -9.07 9.38 -3.10
CA ILE A 154 -8.18 8.74 -4.09
C ILE A 154 -8.79 8.96 -5.46
N ASP A 155 -8.14 9.78 -6.28
CA ASP A 155 -8.62 10.19 -7.60
C ASP A 155 -7.93 9.39 -8.73
N GLN A 156 -7.71 8.09 -8.52
CA GLN A 156 -6.97 7.23 -9.46
C GLN A 156 -7.44 5.78 -9.45
N HIS A 157 -7.02 5.02 -10.46
CA HIS A 157 -7.22 3.58 -10.49
C HIS A 157 -6.38 2.90 -9.41
N ILE A 158 -7.04 2.04 -8.64
CA ILE A 158 -6.43 1.24 -7.58
C ILE A 158 -6.40 -0.22 -8.02
N TYR A 159 -5.22 -0.82 -7.93
CA TYR A 159 -4.95 -2.22 -8.21
C TYR A 159 -4.65 -2.91 -6.88
N LEU A 160 -5.54 -3.79 -6.44
CA LEU A 160 -5.33 -4.55 -5.22
C LEU A 160 -4.62 -5.86 -5.55
N LEU A 161 -3.64 -6.22 -4.73
CA LEU A 161 -2.76 -7.35 -4.93
C LEU A 161 -2.90 -8.36 -3.79
N GLY A 162 -3.12 -9.63 -4.15
CA GLY A 162 -3.22 -10.72 -3.18
C GLY A 162 -4.41 -10.56 -2.22
N ASP A 163 -4.25 -11.03 -0.99
CA ASP A 163 -5.26 -10.89 0.06
C ASP A 163 -5.25 -9.45 0.60
N THR A 164 -6.11 -8.61 0.03
CA THR A 164 -6.25 -7.21 0.42
C THR A 164 -7.61 -6.97 1.08
N ILE A 165 -7.62 -6.32 2.25
CA ILE A 165 -8.83 -5.91 2.98
C ILE A 165 -9.12 -4.45 2.65
N ILE A 166 -10.37 -4.10 2.33
CA ILE A 166 -10.76 -2.72 2.02
C ILE A 166 -11.77 -2.23 3.04
N ASN A 167 -11.41 -1.14 3.70
CA ASN A 167 -12.24 -0.39 4.65
C ASN A 167 -12.28 1.08 4.23
N GLY A 168 -13.42 1.64 3.86
CA GLY A 168 -13.48 3.08 3.58
C GLY A 168 -14.49 3.51 2.53
N THR A 169 -14.58 4.83 2.34
CA THR A 169 -15.45 5.46 1.35
C THR A 169 -14.63 5.80 0.11
N PHE A 170 -15.14 5.50 -1.08
CA PHE A 170 -14.51 5.87 -2.36
C PHE A 170 -15.41 6.85 -3.09
N TYR A 171 -14.84 7.95 -3.58
CA TYR A 171 -15.57 8.98 -4.29
C TYR A 171 -15.64 8.68 -5.80
N HIS A 172 -16.74 9.13 -6.40
CA HIS A 172 -17.25 8.94 -7.76
C HIS A 172 -16.23 8.79 -8.92
N GLY A 173 -16.60 7.93 -9.89
CA GLY A 173 -16.06 7.98 -11.27
C GLY A 173 -14.75 7.23 -11.50
N LYS A 174 -14.32 6.39 -10.56
CA LYS A 174 -13.06 5.64 -10.64
C LYS A 174 -13.28 4.14 -10.47
N VAL A 175 -12.47 3.38 -11.20
CA VAL A 175 -12.49 1.91 -11.22
C VAL A 175 -11.63 1.37 -10.07
N ILE A 176 -12.19 0.47 -9.27
CA ILE A 176 -11.40 -0.41 -8.40
C ILE A 176 -11.09 -1.67 -9.20
N VAL A 177 -9.81 -1.97 -9.42
CA VAL A 177 -9.38 -3.18 -10.12
C VAL A 177 -8.91 -4.19 -9.08
N LEU A 178 -9.56 -5.35 -9.08
CA LEU A 178 -9.38 -6.43 -8.11
C LEU A 178 -8.73 -7.61 -8.82
N ASN A 179 -7.44 -7.89 -8.55
CA ASN A 179 -6.70 -9.00 -9.17
C ASN A 179 -6.82 -9.07 -10.71
N GLY A 180 -6.83 -7.92 -11.38
CA GLY A 180 -6.98 -7.82 -12.84
C GLY A 180 -8.41 -7.69 -13.35
N TYR A 181 -9.41 -7.69 -12.46
CA TYR A 181 -10.83 -7.52 -12.80
C TYR A 181 -11.34 -6.14 -12.41
N THR A 182 -11.91 -5.45 -13.38
CA THR A 182 -12.55 -4.15 -13.18
C THR A 182 -13.85 -4.35 -12.40
N LEU A 183 -13.89 -3.89 -11.15
CA LEU A 183 -15.14 -3.63 -10.46
C LEU A 183 -15.64 -2.25 -10.89
N ASN A 184 -16.61 -2.24 -11.79
CA ASN A 184 -17.30 -1.02 -12.18
C ASN A 184 -18.34 -0.69 -11.11
N ILE A 185 -18.11 0.39 -10.36
CA ILE A 185 -19.02 0.85 -9.31
C ILE A 185 -19.96 1.88 -9.95
N PRO A 186 -21.26 1.56 -10.13
CA PRO A 186 -22.20 2.50 -10.73
C PRO A 186 -22.27 3.81 -9.95
N LYS A 187 -22.74 4.86 -10.63
CA LYS A 187 -23.09 6.12 -10.00
C LYS A 187 -24.04 5.86 -8.80
N ASP A 188 -23.78 6.51 -7.68
CA ASP A 188 -24.56 6.42 -6.43
C ASP A 188 -24.48 5.07 -5.68
N SER A 189 -23.45 4.26 -5.94
CA SER A 189 -23.19 3.03 -5.19
C SER A 189 -22.14 3.23 -4.08
N TYR A 190 -22.43 2.69 -2.90
CA TYR A 190 -21.52 2.66 -1.75
C TYR A 190 -21.07 1.21 -1.52
N ILE A 191 -19.75 0.96 -1.51
CA ILE A 191 -19.20 -0.32 -1.05
C ILE A 191 -18.90 -0.17 0.42
N TYR A 192 -19.52 -1.00 1.27
CA TYR A 192 -19.22 -1.05 2.69
C TYR A 192 -18.80 -2.47 3.07
N GLY A 193 -17.56 -2.63 3.50
CA GLY A 193 -17.00 -3.89 4.01
C GLY A 193 -16.79 -4.97 2.93
N ILE A 194 -15.55 -5.17 2.50
CA ILE A 194 -15.15 -6.46 1.92
C ILE A 194 -13.92 -6.98 2.66
N SER A 195 -14.11 -8.10 3.36
CA SER A 195 -13.09 -8.97 3.96
C SER A 195 -13.06 -10.33 3.24
N GLY A 196 -11.88 -10.97 3.18
CA GLY A 196 -11.58 -12.18 2.36
C GLY A 196 -12.30 -13.46 2.79
N THR A 197 -12.15 -14.62 2.13
CA THR A 197 -11.13 -15.13 1.19
C THR A 197 -11.78 -15.73 -0.08
N GLY A 198 -11.54 -15.20 -1.28
CA GLY A 198 -12.13 -15.72 -2.54
C GLY A 198 -11.86 -14.87 -3.80
N ASN A 199 -12.03 -15.47 -4.99
CA ASN A 199 -11.78 -14.87 -6.31
C ASN A 199 -12.84 -13.82 -6.71
N ILE A 200 -12.42 -12.85 -7.53
CA ILE A 200 -13.23 -11.73 -8.01
C ILE A 200 -13.24 -11.75 -9.53
N TYR A 201 -14.41 -11.80 -10.19
CA TYR A 201 -14.50 -11.80 -11.66
C TYR A 201 -15.56 -10.85 -12.29
N SER A 202 -15.16 -10.40 -13.48
CA SER A 202 -15.55 -9.36 -14.45
C SER A 202 -17.02 -9.01 -14.75
N SER A 203 -17.27 -7.76 -15.20
CA SER A 203 -18.40 -7.46 -16.10
C SER A 203 -18.03 -7.70 -17.59
N THR A 204 -18.67 -8.72 -18.15
CA THR A 204 -19.32 -8.76 -19.48
C THR A 204 -18.52 -8.34 -20.72
N SER A 205 -17.84 -9.32 -21.33
CA SER A 205 -18.13 -9.68 -22.73
C SER A 205 -17.87 -11.17 -22.94
N ASN A 206 -18.91 -11.88 -23.37
CA ASN A 206 -18.96 -13.27 -23.85
C ASN A 206 -19.12 -14.41 -22.82
N ASN A 207 -20.37 -14.89 -22.72
CA ASN A 207 -20.79 -16.27 -22.43
C ASN A 207 -20.28 -16.95 -21.14
N GLY A 208 -20.56 -16.37 -19.98
CA GLY A 208 -20.55 -17.09 -18.70
C GLY A 208 -21.94 -17.08 -18.07
N ASN A 209 -22.77 -18.07 -18.38
CA ASN A 209 -24.02 -18.28 -17.64
C ASN A 209 -23.68 -18.99 -16.31
N ASN A 210 -24.12 -18.40 -15.19
CA ASN A 210 -24.14 -18.94 -13.81
C ASN A 210 -23.01 -18.54 -12.83
N GLU A 211 -22.81 -17.24 -12.55
CA GLU A 211 -22.00 -16.83 -11.39
C GLU A 211 -22.70 -15.77 -10.51
N LYS A 212 -22.61 -15.93 -9.19
CA LYS A 212 -23.28 -15.13 -8.16
C LYS A 212 -22.29 -14.26 -7.40
N ILE A 213 -22.69 -13.02 -7.13
CA ILE A 213 -21.98 -12.06 -6.27
C ILE A 213 -22.63 -12.08 -4.88
N TYR A 214 -21.83 -12.24 -3.83
CA TYR A 214 -22.31 -12.11 -2.44
C TYR A 214 -21.75 -10.85 -1.81
N ILE A 215 -22.65 -9.99 -1.36
CA ILE A 215 -22.35 -8.75 -0.63
C ILE A 215 -22.83 -8.97 0.81
N ASP A 216 -21.89 -9.07 1.76
CA ASP A 216 -22.20 -9.48 3.14
C ASP A 216 -22.97 -8.41 3.92
N ARG A 217 -22.71 -7.12 3.65
CA ARG A 217 -23.53 -6.01 4.13
C ARG A 217 -23.59 -4.87 3.14
N VAL A 218 -24.80 -4.50 2.74
CA VAL A 218 -25.05 -3.22 2.06
C VAL A 218 -25.65 -2.25 3.06
N GLY A 219 -24.86 -1.24 3.44
CA GLY A 219 -25.39 -0.06 4.10
C GLY A 219 -25.98 0.88 3.06
N GLY A 220 -27.31 0.88 2.91
CA GLY A 220 -28.01 1.82 2.03
C GLY A 220 -29.03 1.16 1.08
N LYS A 221 -29.81 2.00 0.40
CA LYS A 221 -30.81 1.58 -0.58
C LYS A 221 -30.11 1.27 -1.91
N ILE A 222 -30.10 0.00 -2.30
CA ILE A 222 -29.62 -0.43 -3.62
C ILE A 222 -30.72 -0.10 -4.63
N ASN A 223 -30.49 0.88 -5.50
CA ASN A 223 -31.32 1.07 -6.69
C ASN A 223 -30.64 0.32 -7.84
N THR A 224 -31.12 -0.87 -8.14
CA THR A 224 -30.62 -1.66 -9.27
C THR A 224 -31.76 -2.06 -10.18
N ASN A 225 -31.68 -1.64 -11.44
CA ASN A 225 -32.42 -2.26 -12.53
C ASN A 225 -31.60 -3.46 -13.01
N PHE A 226 -31.92 -4.66 -12.52
CA PHE A 226 -31.34 -5.90 -13.03
C PHE A 226 -32.39 -6.61 -13.89
N GLU A 227 -32.23 -6.58 -15.22
CA GLU A 227 -33.13 -7.27 -16.17
C GLU A 227 -32.85 -8.79 -16.28
N TYR A 228 -31.83 -9.34 -15.62
CA TYR A 228 -31.38 -10.72 -15.87
C TYR A 228 -30.96 -11.51 -14.61
N LEU A 229 -31.73 -11.42 -13.52
CA LEU A 229 -31.64 -12.40 -12.42
C LEU A 229 -32.99 -13.06 -12.22
N SER A 230 -33.04 -14.40 -12.26
CA SER A 230 -34.25 -15.12 -11.87
C SER A 230 -34.48 -14.92 -10.37
N ILE A 231 -35.67 -14.40 -10.04
CA ILE A 231 -36.15 -14.03 -8.70
C ILE A 231 -35.91 -15.11 -7.62
N SER A 232 -35.83 -16.39 -8.01
CA SER A 232 -35.57 -17.51 -7.10
C SER A 232 -34.21 -17.45 -6.37
N GLU A 233 -33.23 -16.73 -6.91
CA GLU A 233 -31.87 -16.70 -6.33
C GLU A 233 -31.67 -15.58 -5.30
N ILE A 234 -32.61 -14.64 -5.21
CA ILE A 234 -32.60 -13.51 -4.25
C ILE A 234 -33.18 -13.93 -2.89
N ILE A 235 -33.98 -15.00 -2.85
CA ILE A 235 -34.81 -15.37 -1.70
C ILE A 235 -33.99 -15.88 -0.50
N ASN A 236 -32.75 -16.35 -0.68
CA ASN A 236 -31.97 -16.95 0.41
C ASN A 236 -31.00 -16.02 1.15
N SER A 237 -30.86 -14.74 0.76
CA SER A 237 -29.94 -13.81 1.46
C SER A 237 -30.61 -12.76 2.35
N ILE A 238 -31.93 -12.77 2.49
CA ILE A 238 -32.65 -11.81 3.33
C ILE A 238 -33.42 -12.56 4.43
N ASN A 239 -32.69 -12.94 5.47
CA ASN A 239 -33.32 -13.38 6.72
C ASN A 239 -34.09 -12.21 7.35
N GLY A 240 -35.43 -12.26 7.23
CA GLY A 240 -36.28 -11.77 8.31
C GLY A 240 -37.48 -10.88 7.98
N ARG A 241 -37.86 -10.63 6.71
CA ARG A 241 -39.15 -9.98 6.42
C ARG A 241 -39.87 -10.58 5.21
N ASN A 242 -41.06 -11.11 5.47
CA ASN A 242 -42.00 -11.57 4.45
C ASN A 242 -42.39 -10.40 3.54
N ILE A 243 -42.24 -10.58 2.23
CA ILE A 243 -42.93 -9.77 1.24
C ILE A 243 -43.82 -10.72 0.43
N ILE A 244 -45.13 -10.51 0.56
CA ILE A 244 -46.14 -11.11 -0.31
C ILE A 244 -46.12 -10.30 -1.60
N VAL A 245 -45.95 -10.94 -2.75
CA VAL A 245 -46.12 -10.32 -4.06
C VAL A 245 -47.43 -10.83 -4.65
N VAL A 246 -48.34 -9.91 -4.95
CA VAL A 246 -49.49 -10.11 -5.86
C VAL A 246 -49.04 -9.72 -7.26
#